data_AF-Q14LK5-F1
#
_entry.id   AF-Q14LK5-F1
#
_cell.length_a   1.000
_cell.length_b   1.000
_cell.length_c   1.000
_cell.angle_alpha   90.00
_cell.angle_beta   90.00
_cell.angle_gamma   90.00
#
_symmetry.space_group_name_H-M   'P 1'
#
loop_
_entity.id
_entity.type
_entity.pdbx_description
1 polymer ?
#
loop_
_entity_poly.entity_id
_entity_poly.type
_entity_poly.pdbx_seq_one_letter_code
_entity_poly.pdbx_strand_id
1 'polypeptide(L)'
;MIPIPEYFLNNSITIISKKLGIATSTISRLSKKVGYRNFKEFKMFIYEKIKQIKSSFNFQYNDNLPNLIQKIKNINLYSVFETINNLDLLELENIINCIFISKRIFIFGVGSSAVICSELNNSLIKLGFNSYTSQDFHGQLLFLNSFNDNNLMIFFQNLVVRMKFLNYLN
;
A
#
# COMPACT_ATOMS: atom_id res chain seq x y z
N MET A 1 19.07 -7.59 0.92
CA MET A 1 19.18 -6.90 2.22
C MET A 1 18.23 -7.60 3.19
N ILE A 2 18.70 -8.17 4.30
CA ILE A 2 17.82 -8.91 5.24
C ILE A 2 16.86 -7.89 5.88
N PRO A 3 15.53 -8.11 5.86
CA PRO A 3 14.58 -7.19 6.49
C PRO A 3 14.92 -7.02 7.98
N ILE A 4 14.95 -5.76 8.43
CA ILE A 4 15.34 -5.33 9.78
C ILE A 4 14.69 -6.19 10.88
N PRO A 5 13.40 -6.61 10.78
CA PRO A 5 12.77 -7.47 11.77
C PRO A 5 13.37 -8.90 11.85
N GLU A 6 13.71 -9.55 10.73
CA GLU A 6 14.29 -10.89 10.74
C GLU A 6 15.74 -10.88 11.27
N TYR A 7 16.51 -9.85 10.91
CA TYR A 7 17.84 -9.66 11.48
C TYR A 7 17.77 -9.45 13.00
N PHE A 8 16.84 -8.61 13.47
CA PHE A 8 16.63 -8.37 14.89
C PHE A 8 16.22 -9.66 15.64
N LEU A 9 15.34 -10.47 15.05
CA LEU A 9 14.86 -11.73 15.65
C LEU A 9 15.91 -12.84 15.69
N ASN A 10 16.84 -12.89 14.74
CA ASN A 10 17.81 -13.97 14.67
C ASN A 10 19.12 -13.69 15.43
N ASN A 11 19.33 -12.47 15.91
CA ASN A 11 20.61 -12.07 16.51
C ASN A 11 20.51 -11.72 18.01
N SER A 12 21.61 -11.91 18.73
CA SER A 12 21.72 -11.49 20.13
C SER A 12 21.83 -9.98 20.25
N ILE A 13 21.55 -9.43 21.44
CA ILE A 13 21.69 -8.00 21.72
C ILE A 13 23.11 -7.47 21.43
N THR A 14 24.14 -8.32 21.60
CA THR A 14 25.54 -7.97 21.34
C THR A 14 25.82 -7.83 19.84
N ILE A 15 25.27 -8.71 19.01
CA ILE A 15 25.39 -8.63 17.55
C ILE A 15 24.65 -7.40 17.01
N ILE A 16 23.45 -7.15 17.52
CA ILE A 16 22.64 -5.98 17.15
C ILE A 16 23.35 -4.68 17.57
N SER A 17 23.90 -4.65 18.78
CA SER A 17 24.72 -3.55 19.29
C SER A 17 25.89 -3.22 18.37
N LYS A 18 26.66 -4.23 17.95
CA LYS A 18 27.79 -4.04 17.02
C LYS A 18 27.33 -3.48 15.67
N LYS A 19 26.24 -4.01 15.11
CA LYS A 19 25.76 -3.56 13.80
C LYS A 19 25.23 -2.13 13.81
N LEU A 20 24.58 -1.72 14.90
CA LEU A 20 24.00 -0.39 15.05
C LEU A 20 25.00 0.63 15.62
N GLY A 21 26.19 0.21 16.07
CA GLY A 21 27.17 1.10 16.70
C GLY A 21 26.73 1.67 18.04
N ILE A 22 25.79 1.01 18.75
CA ILE A 22 25.23 1.49 20.02
C ILE A 22 25.51 0.50 21.14
N ALA A 23 25.65 0.99 22.38
CA ALA A 23 25.85 0.12 23.55
C ALA A 23 24.64 -0.81 23.80
N THR A 24 24.90 -2.04 24.25
CA THR A 24 23.86 -3.00 24.64
C THR A 24 22.94 -2.45 25.74
N SER A 25 23.48 -1.63 26.65
CA SER A 25 22.72 -0.95 27.71
C SER A 25 21.70 0.04 27.15
N THR A 26 21.98 0.68 26.02
CA THR A 26 21.05 1.59 25.33
C THR A 26 19.86 0.82 24.75
N ILE A 27 20.13 -0.32 24.10
CA ILE A 27 19.07 -1.21 23.59
C ILE A 27 18.20 -1.74 24.75
N SER A 28 18.83 -2.15 25.86
CA SER A 28 18.10 -2.62 27.04
C SER A 28 17.23 -1.54 27.69
N ARG A 29 17.75 -0.31 27.82
CA ARG A 29 16.98 0.86 28.29
C ARG A 29 15.81 1.18 27.37
N LEU A 30 15.99 1.08 26.05
CA LEU A 30 14.92 1.28 25.08
C LEU A 30 13.80 0.24 25.29
N SER A 31 14.12 -1.05 25.38
CA SER A 31 13.11 -2.09 25.66
C SER A 31 12.30 -1.80 26.94
N LYS A 32 12.96 -1.33 28.00
CA LYS A 32 12.31 -0.90 29.23
C LYS A 32 11.44 0.34 29.07
N LYS A 33 11.93 1.35 28.34
CA LYS A 33 11.22 2.60 28.08
C LYS A 33 9.92 2.38 27.29
N VAL A 34 9.89 1.39 26.41
CA VAL A 34 8.70 0.99 25.63
C VAL A 34 7.78 0.04 26.41
N GLY A 35 8.09 -0.26 27.68
CA GLY A 35 7.19 -0.98 28.59
C GLY A 35 7.49 -2.47 28.77
N TYR A 36 8.61 -2.98 28.26
CA TYR A 36 9.00 -4.40 28.42
C TYR A 36 10.04 -4.57 29.53
N ARG A 37 9.98 -5.66 30.31
CA ARG A 37 10.89 -5.87 31.45
C ARG A 37 12.35 -6.01 31.01
N ASN A 38 12.56 -6.62 29.84
CA ASN A 38 13.89 -6.84 29.27
C ASN A 38 13.86 -6.99 27.75
N PHE A 39 15.06 -7.03 27.16
CA PHE A 39 15.23 -7.19 25.71
C PHE A 39 14.63 -8.49 25.16
N LYS A 40 14.69 -9.59 25.92
CA LYS A 40 14.17 -10.89 25.48
C LYS A 40 12.64 -10.86 25.35
N GLU A 41 11.96 -10.23 26.31
CA GLU A 41 10.50 -10.04 26.27
C GLU A 41 10.11 -9.14 25.09
N PHE A 42 10.81 -8.03 24.88
CA PHE A 42 10.59 -7.17 23.70
C PHE A 42 10.77 -7.94 22.39
N LYS A 43 11.83 -8.76 22.30
CA LYS A 43 12.10 -9.60 21.13
C LYS A 43 11.03 -10.66 20.89
N MET A 44 10.50 -11.29 21.95
CA MET A 44 9.39 -12.24 21.84
C MET A 44 8.09 -11.57 21.38
N PHE A 45 7.80 -10.37 21.89
CA PHE A 45 6.64 -9.60 21.43
C PHE A 45 6.71 -9.33 19.92
N ILE A 46 7.86 -8.89 19.42
CA ILE A 46 8.08 -8.67 17.98
C ILE A 46 7.92 -9.98 17.19
N TYR A 47 8.46 -11.09 17.70
CA TYR A 47 8.31 -12.41 17.07
C TYR A 47 6.84 -12.81 16.92
N GLU A 48 6.07 -12.73 18.01
CA GLU A 48 4.64 -13.04 18.02
C GLU A 48 3.85 -12.13 17.06
N LYS A 49 4.18 -10.84 16.99
CA LYS A 49 3.54 -9.91 16.04
C LYS A 49 3.81 -10.29 14.59
N ILE A 50 5.05 -10.60 14.23
CA ILE A 50 5.39 -11.02 12.86
C ILE A 50 4.72 -12.35 12.52
N LYS A 51 4.73 -13.31 13.46
CA LYS A 51 4.05 -14.59 13.30
C LYS A 51 2.55 -14.39 13.11
N GLN A 52 1.92 -13.51 13.88
CA GLN A 52 0.51 -13.16 13.76
C GLN A 52 0.19 -12.56 12.38
N ILE A 53 1.00 -11.62 11.90
CA ILE A 53 0.86 -11.04 10.54
C ILE A 53 0.99 -12.13 9.48
N LYS A 54 2.07 -12.94 9.51
CA LYS A 54 2.28 -14.04 8.56
C LYS A 54 1.12 -15.05 8.57
N SER A 55 0.60 -15.39 9.77
CA SER A 55 -0.54 -16.31 9.91
C SER A 55 -1.88 -15.72 9.45
N SER A 56 -2.00 -14.39 9.40
CA SER A 56 -3.23 -13.73 9.00
C SER A 56 -3.52 -13.95 7.51
N PHE A 57 -2.48 -14.12 6.69
CA PHE A 57 -2.61 -14.47 5.27
C PHE A 57 -2.95 -15.95 5.00
N ASN A 58 -2.92 -16.80 6.01
CA ASN A 58 -3.17 -18.24 5.88
C ASN A 58 -4.56 -18.58 6.41
N PHE A 59 -5.56 -18.64 5.52
CA PHE A 59 -6.90 -19.12 5.85
C PHE A 59 -6.93 -20.64 5.87
N GLN A 60 -7.44 -21.24 6.95
CA GLN A 60 -7.64 -22.67 7.07
C GLN A 60 -9.14 -22.99 7.03
N TYR A 61 -9.51 -24.11 6.41
CA TYR A 61 -10.90 -24.53 6.29
C TYR A 61 -11.61 -24.68 7.66
N ASN A 62 -10.85 -25.01 8.71
CA ASN A 62 -11.36 -25.19 10.08
C ASN A 62 -11.13 -23.97 10.99
N ASP A 63 -10.81 -22.79 10.45
CA ASP A 63 -10.71 -21.58 11.26
C ASP A 63 -12.07 -21.26 11.90
N ASN A 64 -12.08 -21.08 13.23
CA ASN A 64 -13.29 -20.61 13.89
C ASN A 64 -13.59 -19.14 13.54
N LEU A 65 -14.87 -18.76 13.62
CA LEU A 65 -15.33 -17.43 13.23
C LEU A 65 -14.56 -16.28 13.92
N PRO A 66 -14.27 -16.32 15.24
CA PRO A 66 -13.49 -15.27 15.89
C PRO A 66 -12.07 -15.13 15.33
N ASN A 67 -11.37 -16.25 15.05
CA ASN A 67 -10.03 -16.21 14.46
C ASN A 67 -10.08 -15.64 13.04
N LEU A 68 -11.08 -16.04 12.25
CA LEU A 68 -11.26 -15.57 10.88
C LEU A 68 -11.50 -14.05 10.83
N ILE A 69 -12.37 -13.51 11.71
CA ILE A 69 -12.58 -12.06 11.86
C ILE A 69 -11.26 -11.36 12.18
N GLN A 70 -10.48 -11.90 13.12
CA GLN A 70 -9.19 -11.32 13.51
C GLN A 70 -8.17 -11.35 12.36
N LYS A 71 -8.13 -12.42 11.56
CA LYS A 71 -7.27 -12.52 10.38
C LYS A 71 -7.64 -11.49 9.30
N ILE A 72 -8.93 -11.36 8.98
CA ILE A 72 -9.43 -10.37 8.00
C ILE A 72 -9.06 -8.95 8.46
N LYS A 73 -9.32 -8.63 9.73
CA LYS A 73 -8.94 -7.33 10.31
C LYS A 73 -7.45 -7.05 10.14
N ASN A 74 -6.60 -8.03 10.49
CA ASN A 74 -5.15 -7.87 10.42
C ASN A 74 -4.66 -7.69 8.98
N ILE A 75 -5.20 -8.45 8.02
CA ILE A 75 -4.87 -8.30 6.59
C ILE A 75 -5.24 -6.90 6.11
N ASN A 76 -6.46 -6.44 6.41
CA ASN A 76 -6.91 -5.12 5.95
C ASN A 76 -6.06 -3.99 6.52
N LEU A 77 -5.75 -4.04 7.83
CA LEU A 77 -4.85 -3.06 8.45
C LEU A 77 -3.45 -3.10 7.82
N TYR A 78 -2.90 -4.29 7.61
CA TYR A 78 -1.61 -4.45 6.95
C TYR A 78 -1.62 -3.86 5.53
N SER A 79 -2.64 -4.16 4.72
CA SER A 79 -2.78 -3.60 3.38
C SER A 79 -2.83 -2.07 3.37
N VAL A 80 -3.52 -1.46 4.34
CA VAL A 80 -3.55 0.01 4.50
C VAL A 80 -2.16 0.56 4.82
N PHE A 81 -1.46 -0.03 5.79
CA PHE A 81 -0.11 0.42 6.17
C PHE A 81 0.91 0.22 5.05
N GLU A 82 0.89 -0.92 4.38
CA GLU A 82 1.76 -1.17 3.23
C GLU A 82 1.48 -0.20 2.09
N THR A 83 0.21 0.11 1.82
CA THR A 83 -0.15 1.10 0.79
C THR A 83 0.48 2.44 1.12
N ILE A 84 0.33 2.93 2.36
CA ILE A 84 0.90 4.22 2.80
C ILE A 84 2.44 4.20 2.74
N ASN A 85 3.07 3.14 3.23
CA ASN A 85 4.54 3.04 3.29
C ASN A 85 5.19 2.97 1.90
N ASN A 86 4.46 2.45 0.91
CA ASN A 86 4.94 2.31 -0.46
C ASN A 86 4.53 3.50 -1.37
N LEU A 87 3.92 4.55 -0.81
CA LEU A 87 3.65 5.77 -1.58
C LEU A 87 4.96 6.50 -1.90
N ASP A 88 5.21 6.71 -3.20
CA ASP A 88 6.18 7.69 -3.65
C ASP A 88 5.51 9.07 -3.68
N LEU A 89 5.90 9.94 -2.75
CA LEU A 89 5.33 11.28 -2.63
C LEU A 89 5.64 12.15 -3.85
N LEU A 90 6.80 11.97 -4.50
CA LEU A 90 7.15 12.73 -5.71
C LEU A 90 6.31 12.28 -6.90
N GLU A 91 6.10 10.96 -7.04
CA GLU A 91 5.19 10.43 -8.07
C GLU A 91 3.76 10.94 -7.84
N LEU A 92 3.29 10.97 -6.59
CA LEU A 92 1.97 11.48 -6.23
C LEU A 92 1.81 12.97 -6.57
N GLU A 93 2.81 13.81 -6.26
CA GLU A 93 2.81 15.22 -6.64
C GLU A 93 2.74 15.40 -8.16
N ASN A 94 3.49 14.60 -8.92
CA ASN A 94 3.44 14.64 -10.39
C ASN A 94 2.04 14.28 -10.92
N ILE A 95 1.41 13.26 -10.35
CA ILE A 95 0.05 12.85 -10.71
C ILE A 95 -0.96 13.98 -10.43
N ILE A 96 -0.84 14.62 -9.26
CA ILE A 96 -1.70 15.75 -8.88
C ILE A 96 -1.54 16.91 -9.87
N ASN A 97 -0.30 17.25 -10.24
CA ASN A 97 -0.03 18.30 -11.22
C ASN A 97 -0.65 17.97 -12.59
N CYS A 98 -0.51 16.74 -13.07
CA CYS A 98 -1.14 16.27 -14.30
C CYS A 98 -2.67 16.42 -14.25
N ILE A 99 -3.31 16.07 -13.13
CA ILE A 99 -4.75 16.27 -12.92
C ILE A 99 -5.12 17.75 -13.04
N PHE A 100 -4.36 18.65 -12.43
CA PHE A 100 -4.63 20.10 -12.46
C PHE A 100 -4.55 20.73 -13.84
N ILE A 101 -3.59 20.32 -14.68
CA ILE A 101 -3.39 20.91 -16.02
C ILE A 101 -4.30 20.30 -17.09
N SER A 102 -4.93 19.16 -16.80
CA SER A 102 -5.70 18.40 -17.79
C SER A 102 -7.08 18.99 -18.01
N LYS A 103 -7.47 19.14 -19.28
CA LYS A 103 -8.82 19.61 -19.65
C LYS A 103 -9.89 18.54 -19.48
N ARG A 104 -9.51 17.28 -19.66
CA ARG A 104 -10.36 16.09 -19.50
C ARG A 104 -9.56 14.96 -18.90
N ILE A 105 -10.18 14.19 -18.01
CA ILE A 105 -9.56 13.07 -17.31
C ILE A 105 -10.40 11.82 -17.59
N PHE A 106 -9.79 10.81 -18.20
CA PHE A 106 -10.44 9.53 -18.44
C PHE A 106 -9.88 8.47 -17.50
N ILE A 107 -10.76 7.81 -16.76
CA ILE A 107 -10.40 6.82 -15.75
C ILE A 107 -10.88 5.47 -16.21
N PHE A 108 -9.97 4.49 -16.18
CA PHE A 108 -10.21 3.15 -16.68
C PHE A 108 -9.83 2.11 -15.65
N GLY A 109 -10.68 1.09 -15.53
CA GLY A 109 -10.41 -0.08 -14.72
C GLY A 109 -11.40 -1.18 -15.07
N VAL A 110 -10.97 -2.42 -14.93
CA VAL A 110 -11.77 -3.60 -15.25
C VAL A 110 -12.11 -4.39 -13.98
N GLY A 111 -13.28 -5.04 -13.97
CA GLY A 111 -13.74 -5.85 -12.84
C GLY A 111 -13.85 -5.03 -11.55
N SER A 112 -13.24 -5.50 -10.46
CA SER A 112 -13.27 -4.84 -9.16
C SER A 112 -12.68 -3.43 -9.17
N SER A 113 -11.73 -3.15 -10.08
CA SER A 113 -11.12 -1.82 -10.21
C SER A 113 -12.08 -0.77 -10.79
N ALA A 114 -13.16 -1.18 -11.47
CA ALA A 114 -14.16 -0.25 -11.99
C ALA A 114 -14.91 0.50 -10.88
N VAL A 115 -15.06 -0.11 -9.70
CA VAL A 115 -15.66 0.53 -8.52
C VAL A 115 -14.78 1.69 -8.06
N ILE A 116 -13.47 1.47 -7.94
CA ILE A 116 -12.49 2.51 -7.57
C ILE A 116 -12.47 3.63 -8.61
N CYS A 117 -12.53 3.28 -9.91
CA CYS A 117 -12.60 4.27 -10.99
C CYS A 117 -13.83 5.17 -10.86
N SER A 118 -14.98 4.58 -10.51
CA SER A 118 -16.24 5.30 -10.32
C SER A 118 -16.18 6.24 -9.11
N GLU A 119 -15.58 5.79 -8.00
CA GLU A 119 -15.34 6.61 -6.80
C GLU A 119 -14.39 7.79 -7.09
N LEU A 120 -13.29 7.55 -7.80
CA LEU A 120 -12.35 8.60 -8.20
C LEU A 120 -13.06 9.62 -9.11
N ASN A 121 -13.80 9.15 -10.10
CA ASN A 121 -14.57 9.99 -11.01
C ASN A 121 -15.55 10.89 -10.25
N ASN A 122 -16.33 10.31 -9.34
CA ASN A 122 -17.27 11.07 -8.52
C ASN A 122 -16.56 12.12 -7.66
N SER A 123 -15.39 11.79 -7.13
CA SER A 123 -14.58 12.72 -6.33
C SER A 123 -14.03 13.88 -7.16
N LEU A 124 -13.52 13.61 -8.36
CA LEU A 124 -13.02 14.63 -9.28
C LEU A 124 -14.12 15.54 -9.80
N ILE A 125 -15.30 14.99 -10.16
CA ILE A 125 -16.47 15.79 -10.56
C ILE A 125 -16.88 16.75 -9.44
N LYS A 126 -16.93 16.28 -8.18
CA LYS A 126 -17.25 17.13 -7.02
C LYS A 126 -16.24 18.27 -6.82
N LEU A 127 -14.99 18.07 -7.22
CA LEU A 127 -13.93 19.08 -7.19
C LEU A 127 -13.94 20.01 -8.42
N GLY A 128 -14.85 19.81 -9.37
CA GLY A 128 -15.00 20.64 -10.57
C GLY A 128 -14.15 20.20 -11.77
N PHE A 129 -13.55 19.01 -11.73
CA PHE A 129 -12.81 18.47 -12.87
C PHE A 129 -13.73 17.78 -13.87
N ASN A 130 -13.39 17.90 -15.15
CA ASN A 130 -14.07 17.16 -16.23
C ASN A 130 -13.52 15.73 -16.30
N SER A 131 -14.00 14.85 -15.43
CA SER A 131 -13.62 13.43 -15.44
C SER A 131 -14.71 12.54 -15.99
N TYR A 132 -14.28 11.44 -16.63
CA TYR A 132 -15.14 10.44 -17.23
C TYR A 132 -14.61 9.04 -16.90
N THR A 133 -15.53 8.10 -16.71
CA THR A 133 -15.22 6.67 -16.59
C THR A 133 -16.23 5.87 -17.40
N SER A 134 -15.83 4.73 -17.93
CA SER A 134 -16.74 3.77 -18.55
C SER A 134 -16.42 2.36 -18.06
N GLN A 135 -17.46 1.62 -17.70
CA GLN A 135 -17.34 0.22 -17.28
C GLN A 135 -17.35 -0.74 -18.48
N ASP A 136 -17.83 -0.26 -19.64
CA ASP A 136 -17.98 -1.05 -20.85
C ASP A 136 -16.80 -0.83 -21.79
N PHE A 137 -16.25 -1.91 -22.33
CA PHE A 137 -15.09 -1.86 -23.24
C PHE A 137 -15.32 -0.92 -24.44
N HIS A 138 -16.54 -0.89 -24.99
CA HIS A 138 -16.91 0.01 -26.08
C HIS A 138 -16.78 1.49 -25.68
N GLY A 139 -17.24 1.88 -24.50
CA GLY A 139 -17.11 3.26 -24.02
C GLY A 139 -15.65 3.63 -23.77
N GLN A 140 -14.85 2.68 -23.29
CA GLN A 140 -13.42 2.90 -23.09
C GLN A 140 -12.68 3.14 -24.41
N LEU A 141 -13.00 2.39 -25.46
CA LEU A 141 -12.44 2.58 -26.81
C LEU A 141 -12.77 3.96 -27.40
N LEU A 142 -13.99 4.45 -27.19
CA LEU A 142 -14.38 5.79 -27.66
C LEU A 142 -13.54 6.89 -27.01
N PHE A 143 -13.25 6.76 -25.72
CA PHE A 143 -12.38 7.71 -25.02
C PHE A 143 -10.92 7.62 -25.51
N LEU A 144 -10.41 6.42 -25.77
CA LEU A 144 -9.08 6.22 -26.36
C LEU A 144 -8.93 6.91 -27.72
N ASN A 145 -9.94 6.83 -28.58
CA ASN A 145 -9.91 7.46 -29.90
C ASN A 145 -9.98 8.99 -29.85
N SER A 146 -10.47 9.59 -28.76
CA SER A 146 -10.58 11.04 -28.61
C SER A 146 -9.43 11.65 -27.81
N PHE A 147 -8.42 10.85 -27.48
CA PHE A 147 -7.27 11.26 -26.70
C PHE A 147 -6.40 12.29 -27.45
N ASN A 148 -5.95 13.32 -26.74
CA ASN A 148 -5.01 14.32 -27.21
C ASN A 148 -4.14 14.81 -26.05
N ASP A 149 -3.12 15.62 -26.36
CA ASP A 149 -2.13 16.14 -25.39
C ASP A 149 -2.74 16.95 -24.23
N ASN A 150 -4.00 17.37 -24.33
CA ASN A 150 -4.69 18.10 -23.26
C ASN A 150 -5.47 17.17 -22.30
N ASN A 151 -5.37 15.85 -22.45
CA ASN A 151 -6.17 14.87 -21.72
C ASN A 151 -5.26 13.96 -20.88
N LEU A 152 -5.77 13.53 -19.72
CA LEU A 152 -5.11 12.57 -18.85
C LEU A 152 -5.87 11.25 -18.87
N MET A 153 -5.13 10.15 -18.93
CA MET A 153 -5.67 8.81 -18.75
C MET A 153 -5.11 8.17 -17.50
N ILE A 154 -5.99 7.64 -16.66
CA ILE A 154 -5.64 6.95 -15.42
C ILE A 154 -6.13 5.51 -15.53
N PHE A 155 -5.20 4.56 -15.45
CA PHE A 155 -5.51 3.13 -15.49
C PHE A 155 -5.35 2.48 -14.11
N PHE A 156 -6.39 1.78 -13.66
CA PHE A 156 -6.39 0.97 -12.45
C PHE A 156 -6.35 -0.51 -12.81
N GLN A 157 -5.30 -1.19 -12.35
CA GLN A 157 -5.16 -2.65 -12.42
C GLN A 157 -4.80 -3.17 -11.02
N ASN A 158 -5.40 -4.29 -10.62
CA ASN A 158 -5.35 -4.75 -9.24
C ASN A 158 -3.90 -5.09 -8.77
N LEU A 159 -3.60 -4.74 -7.50
CA LEU A 159 -2.39 -4.99 -6.69
C LEU A 159 -1.17 -4.06 -6.86
N VAL A 160 -1.12 -3.21 -7.87
CA VAL A 160 -0.16 -2.10 -7.93
C VAL A 160 -0.88 -0.97 -8.66
N VAL A 161 -1.07 0.18 -8.01
CA VAL A 161 -1.35 1.41 -8.75
C VAL A 161 -0.10 1.68 -9.59
N ARG A 162 -0.10 1.15 -10.80
CA ARG A 162 0.92 1.41 -11.81
C ARG A 162 0.26 2.36 -12.78
N MET A 163 0.43 3.66 -12.53
CA MET A 163 0.08 4.67 -13.52
C MET A 163 1.10 4.59 -14.66
N LYS A 164 0.79 3.74 -15.63
CA LYS A 164 1.54 3.71 -16.89
C LYS A 164 1.02 4.84 -17.77
N PHE A 165 1.86 5.85 -17.96
CA PHE A 165 1.74 6.78 -19.07
C PHE A 165 1.96 6.00 -20.36
N LEU A 166 0.88 5.73 -21.09
CA LEU A 166 0.98 5.29 -22.46
C LEU A 166 1.02 6.54 -23.34
N ASN A 167 2.22 7.07 -23.58
CA ASN A 167 2.46 7.85 -24.79
C ASN A 167 2.51 6.83 -25.96
N TYR A 168 1.34 6.43 -26.45
CA TYR A 168 1.25 5.77 -27.75
C TYR A 168 1.31 6.87 -28.82
N LEU A 169 2.53 7.31 -29.12
CA LEU A 169 2.87 7.97 -30.37
C LEU A 169 3.96 7.15 -31.05
N ASN A 170 3.53 6.31 -31.98
CA ASN A 170 4.20 6.02 -33.25
C ASN A 170 3.11 5.74 -34.27
#